data_AF-A0A7W1AAE2-F1
#
_entry.id   AF-A0A7W1AAE2-F1
#
_cell.length_a   1.000
_cell.length_b   1.000
_cell.length_c   1.000
_cell.angle_alpha   90.00
_cell.angle_beta   90.00
_cell.angle_gamma   90.00
#
_symmetry.space_group_name_H-M   'P 1'
#
loop_
_entity.id
_entity.type
_entity.pdbx_description
1 polymer ?
#
loop_
_entity_poly.entity_id
_entity_poly.type
_entity_poly.pdbx_seq_one_letter_code
_entity_poly.pdbx_strand_id
1 'polypeptide(L)'
;MKRYLPATLVTAGLLVGVLSLLLALDVSRSATTVEGDDARFLAQPRIAGYWEDRGFLPFDAGRRLLGAGDDIARRDAVQRFWLARPRDTSIPGPERLAERAQAQAALAEAEAGGGPGTSQTANLLGVLALLTPPDQAERSQVVRAAGAAFRRAIVLDPANDDAKFNLESVLRLVADERSRGQGGGGSSGQEGTEFGGAALSRRGSGY
;
A
#
# COMPACT_ATOMS: atom_id res chain seq x y z
N MET A 1 -47.88 17.05 -39.47
CA MET A 1 -46.66 16.64 -38.73
C MET A 1 -46.17 17.63 -37.65
N LYS A 2 -46.73 18.85 -37.47
CA LYS A 2 -46.25 19.85 -36.49
C LYS A 2 -46.73 19.68 -35.03
N ARG A 3 -47.69 18.80 -34.76
CA ARG A 3 -48.41 18.74 -33.46
C ARG A 3 -47.72 17.90 -32.37
N TYR A 4 -46.70 17.10 -32.74
CA TYR A 4 -45.98 16.22 -31.82
C TYR A 4 -44.66 16.80 -31.31
N LEU A 5 -44.11 17.82 -32.00
CA LEU A 5 -42.87 18.51 -31.61
C LEU A 5 -42.84 19.00 -30.16
N PRO A 6 -43.88 19.66 -29.62
CA PRO A 6 -43.85 20.10 -28.22
C PRO A 6 -43.87 18.91 -27.25
N ALA A 7 -44.65 17.87 -27.56
CA ALA A 7 -44.72 16.67 -26.72
C ALA A 7 -43.38 15.90 -26.71
N THR A 8 -42.73 15.76 -27.87
CA THR A 8 -41.40 15.12 -27.95
C THR A 8 -40.32 15.90 -27.21
N LEU A 9 -40.37 17.24 -27.25
CA LEU A 9 -39.42 18.09 -26.52
C LEU A 9 -39.62 17.99 -25.01
N VAL A 10 -40.88 17.97 -24.54
CA VAL A 10 -41.19 17.79 -23.11
C VAL A 10 -40.72 16.42 -22.62
N THR A 11 -41.02 15.35 -23.36
CA THR A 11 -40.59 13.99 -22.99
C THR A 11 -39.06 13.87 -22.99
N ALA A 12 -38.38 14.42 -23.99
CA ALA A 12 -36.92 14.41 -24.04
C ALA A 12 -36.31 15.20 -22.88
N GLY A 13 -36.85 16.38 -22.56
CA GLY A 13 -36.40 17.19 -21.43
C GLY A 13 -36.58 16.46 -20.09
N LEU A 14 -37.71 15.78 -19.92
CA LEU A 14 -37.98 15.01 -18.72
C LEU A 14 -37.03 13.81 -18.56
N LEU A 15 -36.74 13.10 -19.65
CA LEU A 15 -35.74 12.01 -19.66
C LEU A 15 -34.34 12.52 -19.28
N VAL A 16 -33.90 13.65 -19.85
CA VAL A 16 -32.60 14.25 -19.51
C VAL A 16 -32.57 14.71 -18.06
N GLY A 17 -33.65 15.30 -17.57
CA GLY A 17 -33.77 15.71 -16.16
C GLY A 17 -33.66 14.52 -15.20
N VAL A 18 -34.36 13.42 -15.49
CA VAL A 18 -34.29 12.19 -14.69
C VAL A 18 -32.89 11.58 -14.72
N LEU A 19 -32.25 11.49 -15.90
CA LEU A 19 -30.88 10.98 -16.02
C LEU A 19 -29.87 11.84 -15.25
N SER A 20 -30.01 13.16 -15.31
CA SER A 20 -29.15 14.10 -14.57
C SER A 20 -29.33 13.97 -13.07
N LEU A 21 -30.57 13.78 -12.60
CA LEU A 21 -30.87 13.55 -11.19
C LEU A 21 -30.28 12.22 -10.71
N LEU A 22 -30.43 11.14 -11.47
CA LEU A 22 -29.83 9.85 -11.14
C LEU A 22 -28.31 9.93 -11.07
N LEU A 23 -27.67 10.63 -12.00
CA LEU A 23 -26.23 10.85 -12.00
C LEU A 23 -25.78 11.65 -10.77
N ALA A 24 -26.50 12.72 -10.41
CA ALA A 24 -26.19 13.49 -9.21
C ALA A 24 -26.31 12.66 -7.92
N LEU A 25 -27.36 11.82 -7.83
CA LEU A 25 -27.53 10.90 -6.70
C LEU A 25 -26.42 9.85 -6.65
N ASP A 26 -26.02 9.30 -7.79
CA ASP A 26 -24.95 8.30 -7.90
C ASP A 26 -23.60 8.88 -7.46
N VAL A 27 -23.29 10.11 -7.88
CA VAL A 27 -22.09 10.85 -7.46
C VAL A 27 -22.12 11.14 -5.96
N SER A 28 -23.24 11.66 -5.43
CA SER A 28 -23.38 11.98 -4.01
C SER A 28 -23.25 10.73 -3.13
N ARG A 29 -23.84 9.61 -3.55
CA ARG A 29 -23.71 8.33 -2.86
C ARG A 29 -22.27 7.83 -2.92
N SER A 30 -21.63 7.87 -4.08
CA SER A 30 -20.24 7.42 -4.23
C SER A 30 -19.30 8.20 -3.30
N ALA A 31 -19.44 9.52 -3.21
CA ALA A 31 -18.63 10.35 -2.31
C ALA A 31 -18.81 9.96 -0.83
N THR A 32 -20.07 9.81 -0.39
CA THR A 32 -20.38 9.45 1.01
C THR A 32 -19.95 8.02 1.36
N THR A 33 -20.11 7.06 0.44
CA THR A 33 -19.62 5.68 0.64
C THR A 33 -18.10 5.65 0.76
N VAL A 34 -17.38 6.38 -0.11
CA VAL A 34 -15.91 6.43 -0.06
C VAL A 34 -15.41 7.03 1.25
N GLU A 35 -15.99 8.14 1.71
CA GLU A 35 -15.61 8.75 3.00
C GLU A 35 -15.90 7.81 4.19
N GLY A 36 -17.06 7.14 4.17
CA GLY A 36 -17.41 6.16 5.20
C GLY A 36 -16.54 4.91 5.18
N ASP A 37 -16.12 4.45 4.00
CA ASP A 37 -15.15 3.36 3.84
C ASP A 37 -13.75 3.77 4.31
N ASP A 38 -13.31 5.00 4.00
CA ASP A 38 -12.03 5.54 4.48
C ASP A 38 -11.98 5.56 6.02
N ALA A 39 -13.03 6.05 6.67
CA ALA A 39 -13.11 6.07 8.13
C ALA A 39 -13.08 4.65 8.74
N ARG A 40 -13.77 3.69 8.12
CA ARG A 40 -13.77 2.29 8.55
C ARG A 40 -12.42 1.61 8.32
N PHE A 41 -11.79 1.89 7.19
CA PHE A 41 -10.48 1.38 6.84
C PHE A 41 -9.42 1.86 7.83
N LEU A 42 -9.43 3.15 8.22
CA LEU A 42 -8.51 3.68 9.23
C LEU A 42 -8.66 2.97 10.58
N ALA A 43 -9.89 2.59 10.95
CA ALA A 43 -10.14 1.83 12.18
C ALA A 43 -9.77 0.35 12.06
N GLN A 44 -10.06 -0.28 10.91
CA GLN A 44 -10.00 -1.73 10.70
C GLN A 44 -9.45 -2.11 9.31
N PRO A 45 -8.16 -1.85 9.03
CA PRO A 45 -7.60 -1.99 7.68
C PRO A 45 -7.50 -3.45 7.19
N ARG A 46 -7.74 -4.43 8.06
CA ARG A 46 -7.67 -5.87 7.77
C ARG A 46 -9.03 -6.52 7.49
N ILE A 47 -10.09 -5.74 7.45
CA ILE A 47 -11.39 -6.20 6.96
C ILE A 47 -11.44 -5.90 5.45
N ALA A 48 -11.83 -6.88 4.65
CA ALA A 48 -11.98 -6.73 3.20
C ALA A 48 -13.33 -6.06 2.83
N GLY A 49 -13.46 -5.62 1.58
CA GLY A 49 -14.74 -5.15 1.04
C GLY A 49 -14.99 -3.65 1.13
N TYR A 50 -13.92 -2.84 1.22
CA TYR A 50 -14.04 -1.38 1.16
C TYR A 50 -14.02 -0.91 -0.29
N TRP A 51 -14.75 0.16 -0.59
CA TRP A 51 -14.81 0.80 -1.91
C TRP A 51 -15.29 -0.11 -3.06
N GLU A 52 -16.01 -1.19 -2.74
CA GLU A 52 -16.60 -2.12 -3.71
C GLU A 52 -17.91 -1.61 -4.33
N ASP A 53 -18.56 -0.62 -3.71
CA ASP A 53 -19.80 -0.03 -4.22
C ASP A 53 -19.52 0.68 -5.56
N ARG A 54 -20.17 0.19 -6.62
CA ARG A 54 -20.08 0.71 -8.00
C ARG A 54 -21.16 1.74 -8.31
N GLY A 55 -22.08 1.98 -7.38
CA GLY A 55 -23.23 2.85 -7.59
C GLY A 55 -24.38 2.15 -8.33
N PHE A 56 -25.35 2.94 -8.75
CA PHE A 56 -26.57 2.48 -9.44
C PHE A 56 -26.45 2.55 -10.97
N LEU A 57 -25.60 3.45 -11.48
CA LEU A 57 -25.43 3.65 -12.90
C LEU A 57 -24.38 2.69 -13.47
N PRO A 58 -24.55 2.22 -14.72
CA PRO A 58 -23.57 1.34 -15.35
C PRO A 58 -22.23 2.06 -15.58
N PHE A 59 -21.17 1.27 -15.77
CA PHE A 59 -19.82 1.75 -16.09
C PHE A 59 -19.17 2.64 -15.02
N ASP A 60 -19.61 2.53 -13.76
CA ASP A 60 -19.09 3.32 -12.64
C ASP A 60 -19.18 4.84 -12.89
N ALA A 61 -20.26 5.28 -13.54
CA ALA A 61 -20.41 6.65 -14.03
C ALA A 61 -20.19 7.70 -12.93
N GLY A 62 -20.76 7.51 -11.73
CA GLY A 62 -20.54 8.40 -10.60
C GLY A 62 -19.07 8.48 -10.17
N ARG A 63 -18.38 7.34 -10.05
CA ARG A 63 -16.96 7.28 -9.66
C ARG A 63 -16.03 7.88 -10.71
N ARG A 64 -16.32 7.65 -11.99
CA ARG A 64 -15.56 8.24 -13.10
C ARG A 64 -15.70 9.75 -13.14
N LEU A 65 -16.92 10.26 -12.91
CA LEU A 65 -17.18 11.69 -12.91
C LEU A 65 -16.54 12.40 -11.70
N LEU A 66 -16.38 11.69 -10.58
CA LEU A 66 -15.59 12.15 -9.43
C LEU A 66 -14.06 12.11 -9.67
N GLY A 67 -13.58 11.47 -10.73
CA GLY A 67 -12.15 11.27 -10.95
C GLY A 67 -11.50 10.36 -9.90
N ALA A 68 -12.27 9.56 -9.18
CA ALA A 68 -11.81 8.78 -8.03
C ALA A 68 -11.23 7.40 -8.40
N GLY A 69 -11.15 7.05 -9.69
CA GLY A 69 -10.74 5.72 -10.15
C GLY A 69 -9.36 5.30 -9.65
N ASP A 70 -8.34 6.10 -9.99
CA ASP A 70 -6.94 5.82 -9.64
C ASP A 70 -6.71 5.85 -8.13
N ASP A 71 -7.39 6.77 -7.44
CA ASP A 71 -7.32 6.89 -5.99
C ASP A 71 -7.93 5.67 -5.29
N ILE A 72 -9.00 5.08 -5.82
CA ILE A 72 -9.59 3.85 -5.27
C ILE A 72 -8.73 2.62 -5.59
N ALA A 73 -8.12 2.54 -6.78
CA ALA A 73 -7.18 1.46 -7.09
C ALA A 73 -6.00 1.46 -6.10
N ARG A 74 -5.47 2.65 -5.78
CA ARG A 74 -4.43 2.81 -4.76
C ARG A 74 -4.94 2.41 -3.36
N ARG A 75 -6.14 2.84 -2.97
CA ARG A 75 -6.75 2.44 -1.67
C ARG A 75 -6.87 0.92 -1.55
N ASP A 76 -7.36 0.23 -2.58
CA ASP A 76 -7.46 -1.24 -2.63
C ASP A 76 -6.07 -1.89 -2.51
N ALA A 77 -5.07 -1.37 -3.22
CA ALA A 77 -3.70 -1.87 -3.12
C ALA A 77 -3.13 -1.75 -1.70
N VAL A 78 -3.38 -0.62 -1.02
CA VAL A 78 -2.98 -0.41 0.38
C VAL A 78 -3.76 -1.35 1.32
N GLN A 79 -5.04 -1.61 1.08
CA GLN A 79 -5.81 -2.59 1.86
C GLN A 79 -5.24 -4.00 1.72
N ARG A 80 -4.90 -4.42 0.49
CA ARG A 80 -4.25 -5.71 0.24
C ARG A 80 -2.93 -5.84 0.99
N PHE A 81 -2.15 -4.76 1.05
CA PHE A 81 -0.94 -4.73 1.88
C PHE A 81 -1.25 -5.05 3.35
N TRP A 82 -2.29 -4.47 3.94
CA TRP A 82 -2.67 -4.77 5.32
C TRP A 82 -3.25 -6.17 5.51
N LEU A 83 -4.04 -6.65 4.55
CA LEU A 83 -4.57 -8.02 4.52
C LEU A 83 -3.44 -9.05 4.48
N ALA A 84 -2.33 -8.76 3.80
CA ALA A 84 -1.12 -9.59 3.75
C ALA A 84 -0.32 -9.67 5.08
N ARG A 85 -0.84 -9.05 6.15
CA ARG A 85 -0.35 -9.11 7.53
C ARG A 85 1.13 -8.76 7.67
N PRO A 86 1.53 -7.52 7.35
CA PRO A 86 2.94 -7.13 7.31
C PRO A 86 3.61 -7.11 8.69
N ARG A 87 2.82 -7.12 9.77
CA ARG A 87 3.31 -7.17 11.16
C ARG A 87 3.37 -8.59 11.73
N ASP A 88 2.90 -9.59 11.00
CA ASP A 88 2.94 -10.98 11.44
C ASP A 88 4.29 -11.60 11.08
N THR A 89 5.07 -11.91 12.11
CA THR A 89 6.42 -12.47 11.99
C THR A 89 6.45 -13.99 11.95
N SER A 90 5.29 -14.66 12.02
CA SER A 90 5.23 -16.12 11.88
C SER A 90 5.62 -16.55 10.46
N ILE A 91 6.14 -17.78 10.33
CA ILE A 91 6.46 -18.35 9.03
C ILE A 91 5.18 -18.37 8.17
N PRO A 92 5.16 -17.70 7.01
CA PRO A 92 3.96 -17.61 6.19
C PRO A 92 3.62 -18.97 5.59
N GLY A 93 2.36 -19.39 5.73
CA GLY A 93 1.80 -20.49 4.95
C GLY A 93 1.51 -20.07 3.49
N PRO A 94 1.10 -21.02 2.63
CA PRO A 94 0.83 -20.75 1.21
C PRO A 94 -0.17 -19.63 0.95
N GLU A 95 -1.25 -19.56 1.74
CA GLU A 95 -2.27 -18.51 1.62
C GLU A 95 -1.69 -17.11 1.85
N ARG A 96 -0.85 -16.95 2.89
CA ARG A 96 -0.23 -15.66 3.19
C ARG A 96 0.78 -15.25 2.12
N LEU A 97 1.49 -16.21 1.53
CA LEU A 97 2.36 -15.93 0.38
C LEU A 97 1.55 -15.46 -0.83
N ALA A 98 0.38 -16.07 -1.08
CA ALA A 98 -0.52 -15.62 -2.14
C ALA A 98 -1.09 -14.22 -1.87
N GLU A 99 -1.52 -13.91 -0.64
CA GLU A 99 -1.95 -12.56 -0.24
C GLU A 99 -0.85 -11.52 -0.46
N ARG A 100 0.40 -11.83 -0.10
CA ARG A 100 1.56 -10.96 -0.34
C ARG A 100 1.84 -10.76 -1.82
N ALA A 101 1.78 -11.83 -2.63
CA ALA A 101 1.96 -11.72 -4.08
C ALA A 101 0.87 -10.83 -4.71
N GLN A 102 -0.39 -10.98 -4.29
CA GLN A 102 -1.49 -10.13 -4.75
C GLN A 102 -1.32 -8.67 -4.32
N ALA A 103 -0.91 -8.43 -3.06
CA ALA A 103 -0.62 -7.09 -2.58
C ALA A 103 0.54 -6.43 -3.35
N GLN A 104 1.60 -7.20 -3.67
CA GLN A 104 2.72 -6.70 -4.46
C GLN A 104 2.28 -6.31 -5.87
N ALA A 105 1.48 -7.14 -6.53
CA ALA A 105 0.95 -6.86 -7.87
C ALA A 105 0.06 -5.59 -7.86
N ALA A 106 -0.87 -5.50 -6.91
CA ALA A 106 -1.77 -4.36 -6.79
C ALA A 106 -1.04 -3.05 -6.49
N LEU A 107 -0.03 -3.08 -5.60
CA LEU A 107 0.80 -1.91 -5.32
C LEU A 107 1.63 -1.51 -6.55
N ALA A 108 2.18 -2.46 -7.29
CA ALA A 108 2.94 -2.15 -8.51
C ALA A 108 2.06 -1.52 -9.60
N GLU A 109 0.83 -2.00 -9.76
CA GLU A 109 -0.16 -1.41 -10.67
C GLU A 109 -0.57 0.01 -10.22
N ALA A 110 -0.84 0.20 -8.93
CA ALA A 110 -1.13 1.52 -8.37
C ALA A 110 0.06 2.50 -8.48
N GLU A 111 1.30 2.03 -8.36
CA GLU A 111 2.49 2.85 -8.60
C GLU A 111 2.56 3.28 -10.07
N ALA A 112 2.32 2.35 -11.00
CA ALA A 112 2.35 2.62 -12.44
C ALA A 112 1.27 3.61 -12.89
N GLY A 113 0.11 3.63 -12.22
CA GLY A 113 -0.95 4.62 -12.45
C GLY A 113 -0.55 6.06 -12.06
N GLY A 114 0.42 6.22 -11.16
CA GLY A 114 0.90 7.53 -10.72
C GLY A 114 -0.07 8.26 -9.78
N GLY A 115 -0.01 9.59 -9.76
CA GLY A 115 -0.88 10.45 -8.97
C GLY A 115 -0.43 10.68 -7.51
N PRO A 116 -1.29 11.31 -6.69
CA PRO A 116 -1.03 11.46 -5.26
C PRO A 116 -0.92 10.09 -4.58
N GLY A 117 0.10 9.91 -3.75
CA GLY A 117 0.27 8.65 -3.02
C GLY A 117 1.25 7.66 -3.66
N THR A 118 1.74 7.90 -4.88
CA THR A 118 2.68 6.98 -5.57
C THR A 118 3.95 6.74 -4.78
N SER A 119 4.49 7.77 -4.11
CA SER A 119 5.66 7.62 -3.24
C SER A 119 5.38 6.66 -2.07
N GLN A 120 4.21 6.78 -1.43
CA GLN A 120 3.78 5.90 -0.36
C GLN A 120 3.61 4.46 -0.86
N THR A 121 3.04 4.27 -2.05
CA THR A 121 2.92 2.95 -2.71
C THR A 121 4.29 2.31 -2.96
N ALA A 122 5.24 3.07 -3.51
CA ALA A 122 6.61 2.61 -3.72
C ALA A 122 7.32 2.25 -2.39
N ASN A 123 7.06 3.02 -1.32
CA ASN A 123 7.55 2.70 0.02
C ASN A 123 6.97 1.37 0.53
N LEU A 124 5.66 1.15 0.38
CA LEU A 124 5.01 -0.10 0.80
C LEU A 124 5.50 -1.32 0.01
N LEU A 125 5.80 -1.18 -1.28
CA LEU A 125 6.44 -2.23 -2.08
C LEU A 125 7.80 -2.65 -1.49
N GLY A 126 8.61 -1.67 -1.07
CA GLY A 126 9.88 -1.95 -0.42
C GLY A 126 9.72 -2.72 0.90
N VAL A 127 8.73 -2.34 1.72
CA VAL A 127 8.39 -3.06 2.95
C VAL A 127 7.95 -4.49 2.64
N LEU A 128 7.06 -4.67 1.67
CA LEU A 128 6.51 -5.99 1.32
C LEU A 128 7.58 -6.94 0.78
N ALA A 129 8.53 -6.42 -0.01
CA ALA A 129 9.67 -7.19 -0.49
C ALA A 129 10.48 -7.81 0.68
N LEU A 130 10.73 -7.04 1.74
CA LEU A 130 11.47 -7.52 2.92
C LEU A 130 10.69 -8.55 3.76
N LEU A 131 9.38 -8.58 3.65
CA LEU A 131 8.53 -9.48 4.43
C LEU A 131 8.46 -10.89 3.83
N THR A 132 8.65 -11.01 2.52
CA THR A 132 8.74 -12.32 1.86
C THR A 132 10.02 -13.00 2.32
N PRO A 133 9.96 -14.14 3.04
CA PRO A 133 11.16 -14.81 3.53
C PRO A 133 11.96 -15.28 2.31
N PRO A 134 13.13 -14.70 2.02
CA PRO A 134 13.93 -15.19 0.91
C PRO A 134 14.70 -16.43 1.37
N ASP A 135 14.96 -17.33 0.43
CA ASP A 135 16.08 -18.26 0.60
C ASP A 135 17.38 -17.45 0.83
N GLN A 136 18.35 -18.03 1.53
CA GLN A 136 19.58 -17.31 1.87
C GLN A 136 20.30 -16.76 0.61
N ALA A 137 20.19 -17.46 -0.52
CA ALA A 137 20.72 -17.04 -1.82
C ALA A 137 20.02 -15.78 -2.38
N GLU A 138 18.72 -15.63 -2.13
CA GLU A 138 17.88 -14.56 -2.68
C GLU A 138 17.86 -13.30 -1.79
N ARG A 139 18.31 -13.41 -0.54
CA ARG A 139 18.30 -12.31 0.44
C ARG A 139 18.93 -11.03 -0.11
N SER A 140 20.07 -11.14 -0.79
CA SER A 140 20.77 -9.98 -1.36
C SER A 140 19.95 -9.28 -2.45
N GLN A 141 19.18 -10.04 -3.24
CA GLN A 141 18.32 -9.50 -4.29
C GLN A 141 17.10 -8.80 -3.69
N VAL A 142 16.46 -9.41 -2.69
CA VAL A 142 15.32 -8.82 -1.97
C VAL A 142 15.72 -7.49 -1.32
N VAL A 143 16.87 -7.45 -0.63
CA VAL A 143 17.37 -6.24 0.00
C VAL A 143 17.69 -5.14 -1.03
N ARG A 144 18.28 -5.49 -2.18
CA ARG A 144 18.50 -4.54 -3.27
C ARG A 144 17.19 -4.00 -3.85
N ALA A 145 16.20 -4.87 -4.04
CA ALA A 145 14.88 -4.49 -4.55
C ALA A 145 14.17 -3.53 -3.58
N ALA A 146 14.17 -3.85 -2.29
CA ALA A 146 13.61 -2.97 -1.25
C ALA A 146 14.30 -1.61 -1.21
N GLY A 147 15.65 -1.59 -1.21
CA GLY A 147 16.40 -0.34 -1.26
C GLY A 147 16.15 0.48 -2.52
N ALA A 148 15.92 -0.16 -3.67
CA ALA A 148 15.55 0.53 -4.91
C ALA A 148 14.15 1.14 -4.82
N ALA A 149 13.18 0.42 -4.23
CA ALA A 149 11.82 0.92 -4.01
C ALA A 149 11.81 2.14 -3.07
N PHE A 150 12.55 2.10 -1.95
CA PHE A 150 12.65 3.24 -1.05
C PHE A 150 13.33 4.46 -1.69
N ARG A 151 14.42 4.26 -2.44
CA ARG A 151 15.03 5.37 -3.20
C ARG A 151 14.06 5.97 -4.20
N ARG A 152 13.27 5.13 -4.88
CA ARG A 152 12.26 5.60 -5.83
C ARG A 152 11.16 6.41 -5.12
N ALA A 153 10.67 5.95 -3.97
CA ALA A 153 9.73 6.71 -3.15
C ALA A 153 10.27 8.10 -2.79
N ILE A 154 11.55 8.21 -2.43
CA ILE A 154 12.22 9.50 -2.13
C ILE A 154 12.33 10.38 -3.38
N VAL A 155 12.62 9.80 -4.55
CA VAL A 155 12.65 10.56 -5.83
C VAL A 155 11.26 11.09 -6.18
N LEU A 156 10.22 10.29 -5.96
CA LEU A 156 8.82 10.68 -6.21
C LEU A 156 8.33 11.75 -5.22
N ASP A 157 8.74 11.66 -3.96
CA ASP A 157 8.43 12.64 -2.92
C ASP A 157 9.62 12.77 -1.93
N PRO A 158 10.44 13.83 -2.08
CA PRO A 158 11.54 14.08 -1.16
C PRO A 158 11.12 14.36 0.29
N ALA A 159 9.84 14.63 0.56
CA ALA A 159 9.30 14.81 1.90
C ALA A 159 8.83 13.51 2.56
N ASN A 160 8.91 12.36 1.86
CA ASN A 160 8.55 11.06 2.42
C ASN A 160 9.61 10.56 3.41
N ASP A 161 9.45 10.93 4.68
CA ASP A 161 10.39 10.58 5.75
C ASP A 161 10.37 9.09 6.10
N ASP A 162 9.22 8.41 5.95
CA ASP A 162 9.12 6.97 6.15
C ASP A 162 10.03 6.21 5.17
N ALA A 163 10.07 6.64 3.90
CA ALA A 163 10.94 6.02 2.90
C ALA A 163 12.43 6.23 3.21
N LYS A 164 12.80 7.41 3.74
CA LYS A 164 14.19 7.68 4.17
C LYS A 164 14.57 6.79 5.36
N PHE A 165 13.70 6.69 6.36
CA PHE A 165 13.93 5.86 7.54
C PHE A 165 14.02 4.38 7.18
N ASN A 166 13.14 3.90 6.30
CA ASN A 166 13.17 2.53 5.81
C ASN A 166 14.45 2.24 5.00
N LEU A 167 14.88 3.18 4.14
CA LEU A 167 16.14 3.06 3.41
C LEU A 167 17.34 3.01 4.36
N GLU A 168 17.39 3.89 5.37
CA GLU A 168 18.45 3.89 6.37
C GLU A 168 18.51 2.54 7.10
N SER A 169 17.36 2.01 7.51
CA SER A 169 17.26 0.71 8.18
C SER A 169 17.85 -0.41 7.33
N VAL A 170 17.54 -0.42 6.02
CA VAL A 170 18.12 -1.39 5.07
C VAL A 170 19.62 -1.20 4.89
N LEU A 171 20.10 0.04 4.77
CA LEU A 171 21.52 0.31 4.58
C LEU A 171 22.35 -0.10 5.81
N ARG A 172 21.84 0.15 7.03
CA ARG A 172 22.46 -0.31 8.28
C ARG A 172 22.53 -1.84 8.34
N LEU A 173 21.44 -2.52 8.00
CA LEU A 173 21.41 -3.99 7.95
C LEU A 173 22.50 -4.55 7.02
N VAL A 174 22.64 -3.97 5.83
CA VAL A 174 23.66 -4.39 4.85
C VAL A 174 25.08 -4.09 5.33
N ALA A 175 25.30 -2.94 5.98
CA ALA A 175 26.60 -2.59 6.54
C ALA A 175 27.03 -3.59 7.62
N ASP A 176 26.12 -3.94 8.53
CA ASP A 176 26.40 -4.91 9.61
C ASP A 176 26.69 -6.31 9.08
N GLU A 177 25.98 -6.75 8.03
CA GLU A 177 26.25 -8.03 7.36
C GLU A 177 27.65 -8.09 6.77
N ARG A 178 28.12 -6.99 6.14
CA ARG A 178 29.48 -6.89 5.61
C ARG A 178 30.53 -6.94 6.70
N SER A 179 30.34 -6.21 7.80
CA SER A 179 31.29 -6.20 8.93
C SER A 179 31.40 -7.57 9.59
N ARG A 180 30.29 -8.33 9.72
CA ARG A 180 30.33 -9.73 10.20
C ARG A 180 31.06 -10.66 9.26
N GLY A 181 30.93 -10.48 7.94
CA GLY A 181 31.67 -11.25 6.94
C GLY A 181 33.17 -10.91 6.88
N GLN A 182 33.56 -9.69 7.24
CA GLN A 182 34.95 -9.22 7.18
C GLN A 182 35.74 -9.48 8.48
N GLY A 183 35.05 -9.71 9.61
CA GLY A 183 35.66 -10.08 10.90
C GLY A 183 35.97 -11.58 11.09
N GLY A 184 35.71 -12.42 10.08
CA GLY A 184 35.90 -13.88 10.14
C GLY A 184 37.32 -14.38 9.87
N GLY A 185 38.33 -13.52 9.98
CA GLY A 185 39.74 -13.86 9.75
C GLY A 185 40.63 -13.27 10.83
N GLY A 186 40.88 -14.03 11.89
CA GLY A 186 41.93 -13.71 12.86
C GLY A 186 41.46 -13.52 14.30
N SER A 187 41.16 -14.61 14.98
CA SER A 187 41.61 -14.79 16.37
C SER A 187 41.69 -16.28 16.62
N SER A 188 42.93 -16.78 16.61
CA SER A 188 43.36 -17.97 17.31
C SER A 188 42.55 -18.16 18.59
N GLY A 189 41.94 -19.35 18.72
CA GLY A 189 41.48 -19.84 20.01
C GLY A 189 42.68 -19.95 20.94
N GLN A 190 42.94 -18.88 21.67
CA GLN A 190 43.67 -18.93 22.91
C GLN A 190 42.60 -18.99 24.00
N GLU A 191 42.59 -20.12 24.70
CA GLU A 191 41.84 -20.34 25.94
C GLU A 191 42.03 -19.16 26.90
N GLY A 192 40.94 -18.73 27.54
CA GLY A 192 41.03 -17.74 28.61
C GLY A 192 39.71 -17.10 29.01
N THR A 193 38.99 -17.75 29.91
CA THR A 193 38.36 -17.15 31.12
C THR A 193 37.29 -16.04 30.99
N GLU A 194 36.06 -16.45 31.34
CA GLU A 194 35.07 -15.77 32.21
C GLU A 194 34.32 -14.48 31.84
N PHE A 195 33.16 -14.35 32.52
CA PHE A 195 32.09 -13.33 32.53
C PHE A 195 31.04 -13.47 31.41
N GLY A 196 29.78 -13.83 31.65
CA GLY A 196 28.93 -13.64 32.82
C GLY A 196 28.17 -12.31 32.69
N GLY A 197 26.88 -12.36 32.31
CA GLY A 197 25.99 -11.19 32.39
C GLY A 197 24.85 -11.17 31.37
N ALA A 198 23.64 -11.49 31.84
CA ALA A 198 22.39 -11.14 31.17
C ALA A 198 22.24 -9.62 31.09
N ALA A 199 21.72 -9.11 29.97
CA ALA A 199 21.21 -7.73 29.88
C ALA A 199 19.79 -7.74 29.31
N LEU A 200 18.83 -7.91 30.22
CA LEU A 200 17.47 -7.41 30.08
C LEU A 200 17.49 -5.88 30.25
N SER A 201 16.85 -5.19 29.30
CA SER A 201 16.06 -3.95 29.47
C SER A 201 16.70 -2.71 30.15
N ARG A 202 16.69 -1.57 29.42
CA ARG A 202 16.28 -0.29 30.03
C ARG A 202 15.57 0.64 29.04
N ARG A 203 14.32 0.94 29.39
CA ARG A 203 13.43 1.99 28.88
C ARG A 203 13.99 3.36 29.29
N GLY A 204 14.13 4.28 28.33
CA GLY A 204 14.49 5.68 28.59
C GLY A 204 13.25 6.53 28.87
N SER A 205 13.36 7.41 29.87
CA SER A 205 12.39 8.43 30.30
C SER A 205 13.16 9.75 30.47
N GLY A 206 12.53 10.87 30.10
CA GLY A 206 12.92 12.25 30.42
C GLY A 206 13.15 13.09 29.15
N TYR A 207 12.57 14.27 28.97
CA TYR A 207 11.85 15.20 29.89
C TYR A 207 10.53 15.67 29.28
#